data_AF-A0A965GQI4-F1
#
_entry.id   AF-A0A965GQI4-F1
#
_cell.length_a   1.000
_cell.length_b   1.000
_cell.length_c   1.000
_cell.angle_alpha   90.00
_cell.angle_beta   90.00
_cell.angle_gamma   90.00
#
_symmetry.space_group_name_H-M   'P 1'
#
loop_
_entity.id
_entity.type
_entity.pdbx_description
1 polymer ?
#
loop_
_entity_poly.entity_id
_entity_poly.type
_entity_poly.pdbx_seq_one_letter_code
_entity_poly.pdbx_strand_id
1 'polypeptide(L)' 'MMPMIDKLIAEGIEIEKFETWHNEENAKKLEEYDRGFCGGVPFFYNTVSKKWICGETDEQSLRDLASS' A
#
# COMPACT_ATOMS: atom_id res chain seq x y z
N MET A 1 -4.06 -5.77 -9.53
CA MET A 1 -3.23 -5.26 -8.42
C MET A 1 -2.17 -6.24 -7.93
N MET A 2 -2.50 -7.38 -7.31
CA MET A 2 -1.47 -8.26 -6.68
C MET A 2 -0.28 -8.67 -7.58
N PRO A 3 -0.47 -9.11 -8.85
CA PRO A 3 0.66 -9.51 -9.69
C PRO A 3 1.67 -8.39 -9.95
N MET A 4 1.21 -7.14 -10.03
CA MET A 4 2.07 -5.97 -10.21
C MET A 4 2.89 -5.71 -8.94
N ILE A 5 2.27 -5.84 -7.75
CA ILE A 5 2.97 -5.69 -6.48
C ILE A 5 4.05 -6.76 -6.33
N ASP A 6 3.72 -8.02 -6.65
CA ASP A 6 4.66 -9.14 -6.58
C ASP A 6 5.86 -8.93 -7.51
N LYS A 7 5.61 -8.41 -8.72
CA LYS A 7 6.68 -8.02 -9.65
C LYS A 7 7.59 -6.94 -9.05
N LEU A 8 7.03 -5.87 -8.48
CA LEU A 8 7.82 -4.78 -7.87
C LEU A 8 8.67 -5.26 -6.70
N ILE A 9 8.14 -6.16 -5.87
CA ILE A 9 8.88 -6.80 -4.78
C ILE A 9 10.03 -7.65 -5.33
N ALA A 10 9.77 -8.45 -6.38
CA ALA A 10 10.80 -9.28 -7.02
C ALA A 10 11.93 -8.46 -7.66
N GLU A 11 11.65 -7.22 -8.08
CA GLU A 11 12.64 -6.27 -8.57
C GLU A 11 13.42 -5.55 -7.46
N GLY A 12 13.09 -5.81 -6.19
CA GLY A 12 13.80 -5.28 -5.02
C GLY A 12 13.19 -4.02 -4.41
N ILE A 13 11.98 -3.63 -4.79
CA ILE A 13 11.28 -2.52 -4.12
C ILE A 13 10.72 -3.05 -2.79
N GLU A 14 11.04 -2.35 -1.70
CA GLU A 14 10.56 -2.70 -0.36
C GLU A 14 9.07 -2.39 -0.22
N ILE A 15 8.23 -3.42 -0.34
CA ILE A 15 6.78 -3.33 -0.15
C ILE A 15 6.33 -4.42 0.81
N GLU A 16 5.70 -4.02 1.92
CA GLU A 16 5.01 -4.93 2.84
C GLU A 16 3.53 -5.02 2.48
N LYS A 17 2.99 -6.25 2.42
CA LYS A 17 1.58 -6.51 2.09
C LYS A 17 0.80 -6.93 3.34
N PHE A 18 -0.34 -6.30 3.60
CA PHE A 18 -1.23 -6.63 4.70
C PHE A 18 -2.63 -6.93 4.16
N GLU A 19 -3.00 -8.21 4.13
CA GLU A 19 -4.36 -8.62 3.77
C GLU A 19 -5.29 -8.41 4.97
N THR A 20 -6.38 -7.67 4.77
CA THR A 20 -7.29 -7.26 5.85
C THR A 20 -8.51 -8.18 5.95
N TRP A 21 -8.84 -8.93 4.90
CA TRP A 21 -9.96 -9.86 4.92
C TRP A 21 -9.75 -10.96 5.97
N HIS A 22 -10.69 -11.07 6.93
CA HIS A 22 -10.61 -11.95 8.10
C HIS A 22 -9.35 -11.80 8.98
N ASN A 23 -8.65 -10.66 8.92
CA ASN A 23 -7.49 -10.38 9.76
C ASN A 23 -7.67 -9.05 10.52
N GLU A 24 -8.13 -9.15 11.76
CA GLU A 24 -8.42 -7.99 12.62
C GLU A 24 -7.17 -7.15 12.93
N GLU A 25 -6.00 -7.78 13.06
CA GLU A 25 -4.74 -7.08 13.33
C GLU A 25 -4.35 -6.20 12.13
N ASN A 26 -4.41 -6.73 10.92
CA ASN A 26 -4.14 -5.98 9.71
C ASN A 26 -5.20 -4.90 9.45
N ALA A 27 -6.48 -5.16 9.78
CA ALA A 27 -7.53 -4.16 9.68
C ALA A 27 -7.26 -2.96 10.62
N LYS A 28 -6.84 -3.21 11.87
CA LYS A 28 -6.42 -2.15 12.80
C LYS A 28 -5.21 -1.38 12.27
N LYS A 29 -4.23 -2.08 11.71
CA LYS A 29 -3.06 -1.45 11.08
C LYS A 29 -3.49 -0.53 9.93
N LEU A 30 -4.44 -0.96 9.09
CA LEU A 30 -5.01 -0.09 8.05
C LEU A 30 -5.60 1.19 8.65
N GLU A 31 -6.41 1.10 9.71
CA GLU A 31 -6.99 2.26 10.38
C GLU A 31 -5.93 3.24 10.92
N GLU A 32 -4.84 2.73 11.50
CA GLU A 32 -3.73 3.53 12.04
C GLU A 32 -3.00 4.37 10.99
N TYR A 33 -2.87 3.85 9.76
CA TYR A 33 -2.20 4.52 8.64
C TYR A 33 -3.16 5.35 7.80
N ASP A 34 -4.38 4.85 7.57
CA ASP A 34 -5.37 5.50 6.72
C ASP A 34 -5.85 6.81 7.33
N ARG A 35 -6.15 6.86 8.65
CA ARG A 35 -6.52 8.12 9.35
C ARG A 35 -7.58 8.99 8.63
N GLY A 36 -8.46 8.37 7.83
CA GLY A 36 -9.46 9.07 7.02
C GLY A 36 -8.99 9.54 5.63
N PHE A 37 -7.84 9.08 5.13
CA PHE A 37 -7.32 9.41 3.81
C PHE A 37 -8.07 8.70 2.67
N CYS A 38 -8.51 7.47 2.88
CA CYS A 38 -9.12 6.61 1.86
C CYS A 38 -10.37 5.89 2.37
N GLY A 39 -10.29 5.21 3.51
CA GLY A 39 -11.39 4.41 4.08
C GLY A 39 -11.62 3.05 3.42
N GLY A 40 -10.69 2.57 2.59
CA GLY A 40 -10.83 1.31 1.87
C GLY A 40 -9.53 0.75 1.31
N VAL A 41 -9.61 -0.45 0.76
CA VAL A 41 -8.50 -1.13 0.08
C VAL A 41 -8.76 -1.24 -1.42
N PRO A 42 -7.71 -1.23 -2.28
CA PRO A 42 -6.29 -1.17 -1.93
C PRO A 42 -5.84 0.23 -1.47
N PHE A 43 -4.95 0.27 -0.48
CA PHE A 43 -4.37 1.49 0.09
C PHE A 43 -2.86 1.33 0.21
N PHE A 44 -2.11 2.32 -0.26
CA PHE A 44 -0.66 2.34 -0.22
C PHE A 44 -0.18 3.54 0.58
N TYR A 45 0.81 3.32 1.43
CA TYR A 45 1.37 4.35 2.29
C TYR A 45 2.88 4.24 2.35
N ASN A 46 3.60 5.31 2.00
CA ASN A 46 5.04 5.38 2.19
C ASN A 46 5.33 5.87 3.62
N THR A 47 5.95 5.01 4.43
CA THR A 47 6.23 5.30 5.84
C THR A 47 7.30 6.36 6.06
N VAL A 48 8.14 6.65 5.06
CA VAL A 48 9.19 7.67 5.08
C VAL A 48 8.62 9.03 4.68
N SER A 49 8.10 9.17 3.46
CA SER A 49 7.60 10.45 2.94
C SER A 49 6.17 10.78 3.36
N LYS A 50 5.47 9.84 3.99
CA LYS A 50 4.07 9.98 4.45
C LYS A 50 3.07 10.23 3.32
N LYS A 51 3.46 10.01 2.05
CA LYS A 51 2.57 10.04 0.89
C LYS A 51 1.74 8.76 0.81
N TRP A 52 0.59 8.84 0.15
CA TRP A 52 -0.34 7.72 0.03
C TRP A 52 -1.01 7.68 -1.34
N ILE A 53 -1.54 6.50 -1.68
CA ILE A 53 -2.43 6.27 -2.82
C ILE A 53 -3.67 5.54 -2.31
N CYS A 54 -4.84 6.05 -2.67
CA CYS A 54 -6.14 5.44 -2.38
C CYS A 54 -6.69 4.79 -3.65
N GLY A 55 -7.04 3.50 -3.57
CA GLY A 55 -7.64 2.76 -4.67
C GLY A 55 -6.63 2.14 -5.65
N GLU A 56 -7.16 1.64 -6.76
CA GLU A 56 -6.36 1.06 -7.84
C GLU A 56 -5.46 2.10 -8.49
N THR A 57 -4.25 1.69 -8.86
CA THR A 57 -3.23 2.55 -9.46
C THR A 57 -2.34 1.74 -10.41
N ASP A 58 -1.53 2.44 -11.20
CA ASP A 58 -0.59 1.84 -12.14
C ASP A 58 0.81 1.63 -11.53
N GLU A 59 1.66 0.91 -12.26
CA GLU A 59 3.02 0.56 -11.82
C GLU A 59 3.92 1.79 -11.62
N GLN A 60 3.81 2.80 -12.49
CA GLN A 60 4.64 4.00 -12.41
C GLN A 60 4.30 4.79 -11.15
N SER A 61 3.01 4.97 -10.88
CA SER A 61 2.54 5.65 -9.67
C SER A 61 3.06 5.00 -8.38
N LEU A 62 3.15 3.66 -8.33
CA LEU A 62 3.72 2.95 -7.17
C LEU A 62 5.24 3.11 -7.06
N ARG A 63 5.97 3.13 -8.19
CA ARG A 63 7.41 3.40 -8.18
C ARG A 63 7.72 4.82 -7.72
N ASP A 64 6.93 5.77 -8.17
CA ASP A 64 7.04 7.17 -7.76
C ASP A 64 6.73 7.32 -6.27
N LEU A 65 5.71 6.60 -5.77
CA LEU A 65 5.40 6.54 -4.34
C LEU A 65 6.55 5.92 -3.54
N ALA A 66 7.14 4.82 -4.00
CA ALA A 66 8.25 4.14 -3.33
C ALA A 66 9.54 4.96 -3.32
N SER A 67 9.75 5.82 -4.32
CA SER A 67 10.95 6.67 -4.46
C SER A 67 10.79 8.08 -3.88
N SER A 68 9.62 8.39 -3.29
CA SER A 68 9.25 9.70 -2.74
C SER A 68 9.75 9.95 -1.33
#